data_AF-A0A954U064-F1
#
_entry.id   AF-A0A954U064-F1
#
_cell.length_a   1.000
_cell.length_b   1.000
_cell.length_c   1.000
_cell.angle_alpha   90.00
_cell.angle_beta   90.00
_cell.angle_gamma   90.00
#
_symmetry.space_group_name_H-M   'P 1'
#
loop_
_entity.id
_entity.type
_entity.pdbx_description
1 polymer ?
#
loop_
_entity_poly.entity_id
_entity_poly.type
_entity_poly.pdbx_seq_one_letter_code
_entity_poly.pdbx_strand_id
1 'polypeptide(L)' 'FGANPFRQHIGIGTSDRIERLEVYWPKTDQTQVFQDVPIDCLIRITEAQEKFAVVPLKRFRFGGQAE' A
#
# COMPACT_ATOMS: atom_id res chain seq x y z
N PHE A 1 -7.79 -2.00 10.14
CA PHE A 1 -6.92 -2.22 11.32
C PHE A 1 -7.29 -3.58 11.91
N GLY A 2 -6.38 -4.56 11.88
CA GLY A 2 -6.64 -5.92 12.39
C GLY A 2 -6.08 -7.05 11.50
N ALA A 3 -5.04 -7.73 12.02
CA ALA A 3 -4.52 -9.06 11.67
C ALA A 3 -4.04 -9.36 10.22
N ASN A 4 -3.05 -8.59 9.76
CA ASN A 4 -1.89 -9.11 9.01
C ASN A 4 -0.74 -8.09 9.19
N PRO A 5 0.32 -8.37 9.96
CA PRO A 5 1.38 -7.38 10.22
C PRO A 5 2.07 -6.89 8.93
N PHE A 6 2.07 -7.70 7.87
CA PHE A 6 2.65 -7.36 6.57
C PHE A 6 1.70 -6.58 5.65
N ARG A 7 0.42 -6.40 6.01
CA ARG A 7 -0.52 -5.55 5.26
C ARG A 7 -1.09 -4.47 6.16
N GLN A 8 -0.58 -3.26 5.97
CA GLN A 8 -1.10 -2.08 6.65
C GLN A 8 -2.19 -1.42 5.81
N HIS A 9 -3.22 -0.92 6.48
CA HIS A 9 -4.26 -0.09 5.89
C HIS A 9 -4.10 1.32 6.47
N ILE A 10 -3.70 2.27 5.63
CA ILE A 10 -3.44 3.66 6.01
C ILE A 10 -4.61 4.50 5.50
N GLY A 11 -5.40 5.05 6.41
CA GLY A 11 -6.45 6.01 6.07
C GLY A 11 -5.88 7.42 5.96
N ILE A 12 -6.17 8.12 4.86
CA ILE A 12 -5.68 9.48 4.60
C ILE A 12 -6.70 10.59 4.92
N GLY A 13 -7.90 10.22 5.39
CA GLY A 13 -8.96 11.17 5.72
C GLY A 13 -9.48 11.91 4.50
N THR A 14 -9.50 13.24 4.57
CA THR A 14 -9.92 14.14 3.47
C THR A 14 -8.78 14.57 2.56
N SER A 15 -7.59 14.00 2.74
CA SER A 15 -6.41 14.35 1.93
C SER A 15 -6.52 13.75 0.53
N ASP A 16 -6.03 14.48 -0.47
CA ASP A 16 -6.05 14.08 -1.88
C ASP A 16 -4.75 13.39 -2.32
N ARG A 17 -3.69 13.44 -1.50
CA ARG A 17 -2.36 12.92 -1.82
C ARG A 17 -1.60 12.44 -0.59
N ILE A 18 -0.61 11.58 -0.83
CA ILE A 18 0.44 11.24 0.14
C ILE A 18 1.76 11.84 -0.38
N GLU A 19 2.21 12.92 0.24
CA GLU A 19 3.48 13.58 -0.15
C GLU A 19 4.69 12.71 0.17
N ARG A 20 4.66 12.01 1.31
CA ARG A 20 5.78 11.22 1.81
C ARG A 20 5.31 10.00 2.59
N LEU A 21 5.90 8.85 2.29
CA LEU A 21 5.75 7.60 3.04
C LEU A 21 7.12 7.09 3.46
N GLU A 22 7.29 6.82 4.75
CA GLU A 22 8.52 6.26 5.33
C GLU A 22 8.26 4.83 5.82
N VAL A 23 9.18 3.93 5.48
CA VAL A 23 9.18 2.55 5.97
C VAL A 23 10.51 2.27 6.62
N TYR A 24 10.48 2.14 7.95
CA TYR A 24 11.64 1.77 8.75
C TYR A 24 11.75 0.24 8.85
N TRP A 25 12.93 -0.30 8.57
CA TRP A 25 13.27 -1.72 8.61
C TRP A 25 14.20 -2.04 9.78
N PRO A 26 13.69 -2.61 10.89
CA PRO A 26 14.51 -2.85 12.08
C PRO A 26 15.67 -3.83 11.87
N LYS A 27 15.59 -4.70 10.86
CA LYS A 27 16.63 -5.70 10.58
C LYS A 27 17.92 -5.07 10.05
N THR A 28 17.79 -4.06 9.19
CA THR A 28 18.92 -3.39 8.54
C THR A 28 19.19 -1.99 9.08
N ASP A 29 18.33 -1.50 9.98
CA ASP A 29 18.37 -0.13 10.51
C ASP A 29 18.28 0.94 9.40
N GLN A 30 17.53 0.63 8.34
CA GLN A 30 17.35 1.51 7.19
C GLN A 30 15.92 2.02 7.11
N THR A 31 15.78 3.28 6.68
CA THR A 31 14.48 3.87 6.35
C THR A 31 14.38 4.08 4.84
N GLN A 32 13.39 3.48 4.21
CA GLN A 32 13.03 3.77 2.83
C GLN A 32 12.01 4.90 2.79
N VAL A 33 12.22 5.88 1.91
CA VAL A 33 11.36 7.05 1.76
C VAL A 33 10.80 7.07 0.34
N PHE A 34 9.49 7.17 0.21
CA PHE A 34 8.77 7.30 -1.05
C PHE A 34 8.04 8.65 -1.07
N GLN A 35 8.06 9.32 -2.22
CA GLN A 35 7.34 10.57 -2.46
C GLN A 35 6.20 10.34 -3.44
N ASP A 36 5.17 11.19 -3.40
CA ASP A 36 4.01 11.17 -4.30
C ASP A 36 3.38 9.78 -4.42
N VAL A 37 3.12 9.15 -3.26
CA VAL A 37 2.59 7.79 -3.22
C VAL A 37 1.11 7.80 -3.63
N PRO A 38 0.70 6.93 -4.58
CA PRO A 38 -0.68 6.91 -5.05
C PRO A 38 -1.65 6.52 -3.94
N ILE A 39 -2.81 7.18 -3.90
CA ILE A 39 -3.91 6.88 -3.00
C ILE A 39 -4.85 5.84 -3.62
N ASP A 40 -5.79 5.32 -2.82
CA ASP A 40 -6.83 4.36 -3.25
C ASP A 40 -6.30 3.10 -3.95
N CYS A 41 -5.08 2.68 -3.62
CA CYS A 41 -4.44 1.53 -4.24
C CYS A 41 -3.77 0.62 -3.20
N LEU A 42 -3.40 -0.57 -3.66
CA LEU A 42 -2.54 -1.47 -2.90
C LEU A 42 -1.13 -1.36 -3.47
N ILE A 43 -0.17 -1.00 -2.63
CA ILE A 43 1.25 -1.02 -2.98
C ILE A 43 1.96 -2.16 -2.24
N ARG A 44 2.98 -2.72 -2.88
CA ARG A 44 3.92 -3.68 -2.29
C ARG A 44 5.28 -3.01 -2.20
N ILE A 45 5.80 -2.97 -0.98
CA ILE A 45 7.13 -2.45 -0.68
C ILE A 45 8.00 -3.64 -0.29
N THR A 46 9.21 -3.69 -0.86
CA THR A 46 10.20 -4.72 -0.58
C THR A 46 11.44 -4.04 -0.05
N GLU A 47 11.98 -4.53 1.07
CA GLU A 47 13.24 -4.04 1.63
C GLU A 47 14.35 -4.06 0.55
N ALA A 48 15.18 -3.01 0.55
CA ALA A 48 16.24 -2.76 -0.43
C ALA A 48 15.80 -2.51 -1.89
N GLN A 49 14.51 -2.56 -2.23
CA GLN A 49 14.02 -2.10 -3.53
C GLN A 49 13.72 -0.60 -3.52
N GLU A 50 14.26 0.13 -4.49
CA GLU A 50 14.06 1.58 -4.61
C GLU A 50 12.63 1.97 -4.99
N LYS A 51 11.89 1.08 -5.66
CA LYS A 51 10.53 1.34 -6.13
C LYS A 51 9.55 0.38 -5.48
N PHE A 52 8.38 0.88 -5.12
CA PHE A 52 7.24 0.05 -4.78
C PHE A 52 6.53 -0.43 -6.05
N ALA A 53 5.79 -1.54 -5.95
CA ALA A 53 4.94 -2.04 -7.02
C ALA A 53 3.46 -1.80 -6.68
N VAL A 54 2.69 -1.26 -7.61
CA VAL A 54 1.23 -1.20 -7.49
C VAL A 54 0.66 -2.58 -7.79
N VAL A 55 -0.08 -3.15 -6.85
CA VAL A 55 -0.67 -4.47 -6.95
C VAL A 55 -2.14 -4.32 -7.38
N PRO A 56 -2.54 -4.82 -8.57
CA PRO A 56 -3.92 -4.76 -9.00
C PRO A 56 -4.81 -5.61 -8.10
N LEU A 57 -5.88 -5.02 -7.57
CA LEU A 57 -6.90 -5.76 -6.84
C LEU A 57 -7.79 -6.50 -7.83
N LYS A 58 -7.98 -7.81 -7.60
CA LYS A 58 -8.88 -8.63 -8.43
C LYS A 58 -10.29 -8.06 -8.30
N ARG A 59 -10.81 -7.52 -9.40
CA ARG A 59 -12.20 -7.05 -9.47
C ARG A 59 -13.09 -8.28 -9.56
N PHE A 60 -14.16 -8.27 -8.80
CA PHE A 60 -15.17 -9.30 -8.83
C PHE A 60 -16.53 -8.63 -8.88
N ARG A 61 -17.41 -9.16 -9.74
CA ARG A 61 -18.78 -8.67 -9.82
C ARG A 61 -19.57 -9.33 -8.70
N PHE A 62 -20.09 -8.53 -7.78
CA PHE A 62 -21.10 -8.99 -6.85
C PHE A 62 -22.46 -8.97 -7.55
N GLY A 63 -23.17 -10.11 -7.55
CA GLY A 63 -24.55 -10.19 -8.05
C GLY A 63 -24.72 -10.50 -9.55
N GLY A 64 -23.97 -11.46 -10.10
CA GLY A 64 -24.34 -12.04 -11.40
C GLY A 64 -25.55 -12.95 -11.21
N GLN A 65 -26.71 -12.60 -11.79
CA GLN A 65 -27.71 -13.63 -12.08
C GLN A 65 -27.04 -14.64 -13.03
N ALA A 66 -27.06 -15.91 -12.62
CA ALA A 66 -26.87 -17.01 -13.56
C ALA A 66 -28.12 -17.02 -14.43
N GLU A 67 -27.96 -16.67 -15.70
CA GLU A 67 -28.84 -17.13 -16.75
C GLU A 67 -28.25 -18.42 -17.33
#